data_AF-A0A252BSC7-F1
#
_entry.id   AF-A0A252BSC7-F1
#
_cell.length_a   1.000
_cell.length_b   1.000
_cell.length_c   1.000
_cell.angle_alpha   90.00
_cell.angle_beta   90.00
_cell.angle_gamma   90.00
#
_symmetry.space_group_name_H-M   'P 1'
#
loop_
_entity.id
_entity.type
_entity.pdbx_description
1 polymer ?
#
loop_
_entity_poly.entity_id
_entity_poly.type
_entity_poly.pdbx_seq_one_letter_code
_entity_poly.pdbx_strand_id
1 'polypeptide(L)'
;MAIWCLGAAAGAAFIHTNNVLAQSLPLSQTAQFVRAEARHVGDALFTAPDYKPGIVRHMVMFRFKPHVTQAERDDVTKRFVALAQLSRRPDGRAVVTSVEAGPQISGENADLGLEQGYLVTFRSQGDRNFYVGQPVVTDNRYFDPAHDAFKKFAGPYLERVVVFDFPTDVHFQP
;
A
#
# COMPACT_ATOMS: atom_id res chain seq x y z
N MET A 1 -4.53 17.72 53.79
CA MET A 1 -3.61 18.44 52.88
C MET A 1 -3.21 17.44 51.81
N ALA A 2 -3.62 17.71 50.57
CA ALA A 2 -3.57 16.77 49.46
C ALA A 2 -2.14 16.58 48.93
N ILE A 3 -1.77 15.36 48.59
CA ILE A 3 -0.71 15.10 47.63
C ILE A 3 -1.23 14.06 46.65
N TRP A 4 -1.70 14.57 45.51
CA TRP A 4 -1.80 13.85 44.26
C TRP A 4 -0.41 13.87 43.63
N CYS A 5 0.17 12.72 43.29
CA CYS A 5 1.21 12.63 42.28
C CYS A 5 0.74 11.69 41.18
N LEU A 6 0.53 12.29 40.02
CA LEU A 6 0.12 11.67 38.77
C LEU A 6 1.07 10.54 38.37
N GLY A 7 0.50 9.36 38.11
CA GLY A 7 1.17 8.33 37.33
C GLY A 7 1.26 8.79 35.88
N ALA A 8 2.47 9.15 35.43
CA ALA A 8 2.76 9.33 34.02
C ALA A 8 2.85 7.94 33.37
N ALA A 9 1.78 7.52 32.69
CA ALA A 9 1.85 6.41 31.74
C ALA A 9 2.65 6.89 30.53
N ALA A 10 3.95 6.56 30.50
CA ALA A 10 4.75 6.68 29.29
C ALA A 10 4.17 5.70 28.26
N GLY A 11 3.43 6.23 27.29
CA GLY A 11 2.96 5.48 26.13
C GLY A 11 4.17 4.98 25.35
N ALA A 12 4.51 3.70 25.54
CA ALA A 12 5.40 3.01 24.64
C ALA A 12 4.70 2.92 23.28
N ALA A 13 5.17 3.70 22.31
CA ALA A 13 4.81 3.53 20.92
C ALA A 13 5.24 2.11 20.50
N PHE A 14 4.27 1.21 20.38
CA PHE A 14 4.49 -0.10 19.79
C PHE A 14 4.82 0.09 18.31
N ILE A 15 6.11 0.22 17.99
CA ILE A 15 6.61 -0.02 16.64
C ILE A 15 6.33 -1.50 16.37
N HIS A 16 5.35 -1.77 15.52
CA HIS A 16 4.97 -3.12 15.15
C HIS A 16 6.16 -3.79 14.43
N THR A 17 6.83 -4.69 15.13
CA THR A 17 7.95 -5.49 14.66
C THR A 17 7.45 -6.54 13.68
N ASN A 18 7.39 -6.23 12.40
CA ASN A 18 7.36 -7.26 11.37
C ASN A 18 8.34 -6.87 10.27
N ASN A 19 9.46 -7.60 10.25
CA ASN A 19 10.55 -7.58 9.26
C ASN A 19 11.76 -6.68 9.56
N VAL A 20 12.48 -6.97 10.65
CA VAL A 20 13.79 -6.35 10.99
C VAL A 20 14.83 -6.57 9.87
N LEU A 21 14.72 -7.64 9.06
CA LEU A 21 15.64 -7.92 7.95
C LEU A 21 15.40 -7.06 6.70
N ALA A 22 14.15 -6.65 6.43
CA ALA A 22 13.86 -5.71 5.35
C ALA A 22 14.20 -4.25 5.71
N GLN A 23 14.28 -3.93 7.00
CA GLN A 23 14.64 -2.59 7.49
C GLN A 23 16.15 -2.30 7.42
N SER A 24 17.00 -3.32 7.25
CA SER A 24 18.46 -3.15 7.13
C SER A 24 18.97 -3.05 5.69
N LEU A 25 18.11 -3.26 4.68
CA LEU A 25 18.50 -3.12 3.28
C LEU A 25 18.39 -1.64 2.85
N PRO A 26 19.35 -1.14 2.06
CA PRO A 26 19.23 0.19 1.49
C PRO A 26 17.98 0.26 0.60
N LEU A 27 17.36 1.43 0.55
CA LEU A 27 16.24 1.68 -0.35
C LEU A 27 16.66 1.39 -1.79
N SER A 28 15.77 0.77 -2.57
CA SER A 28 15.97 0.64 -4.01
C SER A 28 16.16 2.01 -4.65
N GLN A 29 16.87 2.06 -5.77
CA GLN A 29 17.10 3.31 -6.50
C GLN A 29 15.78 4.03 -6.84
N THR A 30 14.76 3.28 -7.29
CA THR A 30 13.40 3.83 -7.52
C THR A 30 12.79 4.42 -6.25
N ALA A 31 12.89 3.74 -5.10
CA ALA A 31 12.36 4.27 -3.85
C ALA A 31 13.09 5.55 -3.40
N GLN A 32 14.40 5.66 -3.63
CA GLN A 32 15.16 6.88 -3.35
C GLN A 32 14.67 8.05 -4.22
N PHE A 33 14.52 7.82 -5.53
CA PHE A 33 14.01 8.84 -6.45
C PHE A 33 12.60 9.31 -6.11
N VAL A 34 11.67 8.38 -5.88
CA VAL A 34 10.28 8.72 -5.55
C VAL A 34 10.19 9.51 -4.23
N ARG A 35 10.99 9.14 -3.21
CA ARG A 35 11.02 9.88 -1.94
C ARG A 35 11.67 11.25 -2.09
N ALA A 36 12.70 11.40 -2.91
CA ALA A 36 13.32 12.68 -3.19
C ALA A 36 12.34 13.62 -3.94
N GLU A 37 11.61 13.09 -4.92
CA GLU A 37 10.58 13.81 -5.64
C GLU A 37 9.45 14.27 -4.71
N ALA A 38 8.89 13.37 -3.88
CA ALA A 38 7.85 13.72 -2.91
C ALA A 38 8.30 14.86 -1.96
N ARG A 39 9.55 14.81 -1.47
CA ARG A 39 10.14 15.88 -0.64
C ARG A 39 10.30 17.20 -1.40
N HIS A 40 10.64 17.13 -2.68
CA HIS A 40 10.87 18.31 -3.51
C HIS A 40 9.55 19.04 -3.82
N VAL A 41 8.50 18.29 -4.19
CA VAL A 41 7.22 18.88 -4.63
C VAL A 41 6.21 19.09 -3.49
N GLY A 42 6.39 18.39 -2.37
CA GLY A 42 5.50 18.42 -1.20
C GLY A 42 4.28 17.50 -1.32
N ASP A 43 3.83 16.95 -0.19
CA ASP A 43 2.77 15.92 -0.11
C ASP A 43 1.47 16.34 -0.80
N ALA A 44 1.07 17.61 -0.68
CA ALA A 44 -0.15 18.14 -1.30
C ALA A 44 -0.14 18.03 -2.84
N LEU A 45 0.96 18.42 -3.48
CA LEU A 45 1.11 18.31 -4.94
C LEU A 45 1.39 16.86 -5.35
N PHE A 46 2.23 16.14 -4.60
CA PHE A 46 2.58 14.75 -4.89
C PHE A 46 1.37 13.80 -4.92
N THR A 47 0.30 14.13 -4.19
CA THR A 47 -0.93 13.32 -4.05
C THR A 47 -2.16 13.92 -4.74
N ALA A 48 -1.98 15.06 -5.43
CA ALA A 48 -3.04 15.73 -6.18
C ALA A 48 -3.56 14.83 -7.33
N PRO A 49 -4.86 14.80 -7.63
CA PRO A 49 -5.45 13.89 -8.62
C PRO A 49 -4.89 14.04 -10.04
N ASP A 50 -4.37 15.21 -10.37
CA ASP A 50 -3.78 15.58 -11.66
C ASP A 50 -2.25 15.52 -11.66
N TYR A 51 -1.61 15.05 -10.58
CA TYR A 51 -0.18 14.88 -10.55
C TYR A 51 0.27 13.72 -11.45
N LYS A 52 0.96 14.06 -12.54
CA LYS A 52 1.41 13.14 -13.61
C LYS A 52 0.26 12.26 -14.11
N PRO A 53 -0.68 12.83 -14.88
CA PRO A 53 -1.85 12.11 -15.37
C PRO A 53 -1.44 11.01 -16.35
N GLY A 54 -2.23 9.94 -16.40
CA GLY A 54 -1.94 8.74 -17.18
C GLY A 54 -2.32 7.48 -16.42
N ILE A 55 -2.59 6.39 -17.13
CA ILE A 55 -2.96 5.13 -16.47
C ILE A 55 -1.74 4.57 -15.75
N VAL A 56 -1.91 4.28 -14.46
CA VAL A 56 -0.90 3.65 -13.61
C VAL A 56 -1.42 2.32 -13.11
N ARG A 57 -0.61 1.28 -13.25
CA ARG A 57 -0.85 -0.03 -12.65
C ARG A 57 -0.04 -0.16 -11.37
N HIS A 58 -0.70 -0.63 -10.32
CA HIS A 58 -0.10 -0.99 -9.04
C HIS A 58 -0.33 -2.48 -8.82
N MET A 59 0.70 -3.27 -9.09
CA MET A 59 0.67 -4.72 -8.94
C MET A 59 1.15 -5.08 -7.54
N VAL A 60 0.37 -5.90 -6.84
CA VAL A 60 0.68 -6.38 -5.50
C VAL A 60 0.57 -7.89 -5.50
N MET A 61 1.57 -8.57 -4.93
CA MET A 61 1.56 -10.02 -4.77
C MET A 61 1.88 -10.38 -3.33
N PHE A 62 1.12 -11.31 -2.77
CA PHE A 62 1.27 -11.77 -1.39
C PHE A 62 1.77 -13.20 -1.33
N ARG A 63 2.60 -13.45 -0.31
CA ARG A 63 2.76 -14.74 0.32
C ARG A 63 2.24 -14.61 1.75
N PHE A 64 1.33 -15.49 2.13
CA PHE A 64 0.78 -15.51 3.49
C PHE A 64 1.69 -16.33 4.41
N LYS A 65 1.62 -16.07 5.72
CA LYS A 65 2.34 -16.89 6.70
C LYS A 65 1.80 -18.33 6.70
N PRO A 66 2.64 -19.34 7.03
CA PRO A 66 2.23 -20.75 6.96
C PRO A 66 1.00 -21.13 7.80
N HIS A 67 0.73 -20.41 8.89
CA HIS A 67 -0.39 -20.69 9.80
C HIS A 67 -1.71 -20.02 9.41
N VAL A 68 -1.73 -19.17 8.37
CA VAL A 68 -2.94 -18.46 7.95
C VAL A 68 -3.91 -19.45 7.29
N THR A 69 -5.16 -19.48 7.75
CA THR A 69 -6.21 -20.33 7.20
C THR A 69 -6.72 -19.81 5.86
N GLN A 70 -7.39 -20.66 5.07
CA GLN A 70 -8.00 -20.21 3.82
C GLN A 70 -9.04 -19.10 4.06
N ALA A 71 -9.86 -19.20 5.12
CA ALA A 71 -10.85 -18.19 5.45
C ALA A 71 -10.23 -16.81 5.75
N GLU A 72 -9.05 -16.77 6.38
CA GLU A 72 -8.31 -15.52 6.61
C GLU A 72 -7.74 -14.95 5.31
N ARG A 73 -7.22 -15.80 4.42
CA ARG A 73 -6.76 -15.37 3.07
C ARG A 73 -7.91 -14.79 2.26
N ASP A 74 -9.08 -15.42 2.33
CA ASP A 74 -10.29 -14.96 1.68
C ASP A 74 -10.76 -13.62 2.26
N ASP A 75 -10.69 -13.41 3.58
CA ASP A 75 -11.03 -12.12 4.21
C ASP A 75 -10.04 -11.01 3.80
N VAL A 76 -8.73 -11.33 3.70
CA VAL A 76 -7.73 -10.39 3.16
C VAL A 76 -8.07 -10.00 1.73
N THR A 77 -8.34 -10.97 0.85
CA THR A 77 -8.69 -10.70 -0.55
C THR A 77 -10.00 -9.90 -0.66
N LYS A 78 -11.02 -10.28 0.10
CA LYS A 78 -12.30 -9.57 0.14
C LYS A 78 -12.13 -8.11 0.51
N ARG A 79 -11.34 -7.82 1.56
CA ARG A 79 -11.09 -6.44 2.00
C ARG A 79 -10.21 -5.66 1.04
N PHE A 80 -9.24 -6.31 0.39
CA PHE A 80 -8.45 -5.67 -0.67
C PHE A 80 -9.36 -5.23 -1.82
N VAL A 81 -10.20 -6.13 -2.35
CA VAL A 81 -11.12 -5.83 -3.45
C VAL A 81 -12.13 -4.73 -3.07
N ALA A 82 -12.58 -4.71 -1.81
CA ALA A 82 -13.47 -3.66 -1.31
C ALA A 82 -12.86 -2.25 -1.42
N LEU A 83 -11.53 -2.10 -1.52
CA LEU A 83 -10.88 -0.79 -1.70
C LEU A 83 -11.27 -0.09 -3.00
N ALA A 84 -11.74 -0.82 -4.03
CA ALA A 84 -12.35 -0.19 -5.21
C ALA A 84 -13.52 0.74 -4.84
N GLN A 85 -14.26 0.39 -3.78
CA GLN A 85 -15.39 1.15 -3.28
C GLN A 85 -15.05 2.03 -2.08
N LEU A 86 -14.12 1.60 -1.22
CA LEU A 86 -13.79 2.31 0.02
C LEU A 86 -12.75 3.41 -0.18
N SER A 87 -11.87 3.30 -1.19
CA SER A 87 -10.86 4.31 -1.47
C SER A 87 -11.49 5.55 -2.09
N ARG A 88 -11.58 6.62 -1.30
CA ARG A 88 -12.24 7.87 -1.67
C ARG A 88 -11.40 9.06 -1.24
N ARG A 89 -11.37 10.10 -2.08
CA ARG A 89 -10.85 11.41 -1.72
C ARG A 89 -11.79 12.08 -0.68
N PRO A 90 -11.34 13.13 0.03
CA PRO A 90 -12.19 13.85 0.99
C PRO A 90 -13.48 14.41 0.38
N ASP A 91 -13.48 14.70 -0.93
CA ASP A 91 -14.66 15.15 -1.68
C ASP A 91 -15.55 14.00 -2.22
N GLY A 92 -15.26 12.76 -1.83
CA GLY A 92 -16.03 11.58 -2.21
C GLY A 92 -15.70 10.99 -3.58
N ARG A 93 -14.75 11.57 -4.35
CA ARG A 93 -14.35 10.99 -5.64
C ARG A 93 -13.59 9.67 -5.46
N ALA A 94 -13.83 8.72 -6.36
CA ALA A 94 -13.11 7.46 -6.42
C ALA A 94 -11.65 7.66 -6.84
N VAL A 95 -10.73 7.12 -6.05
CA VAL A 95 -9.29 7.10 -6.32
C VAL A 95 -8.93 5.92 -7.23
N VAL A 96 -9.47 4.74 -6.93
CA VAL A 96 -9.24 3.50 -7.67
C VAL A 96 -10.22 3.38 -8.84
N THR A 97 -9.71 3.06 -10.03
CA THR A 97 -10.51 2.80 -11.24
C THR A 97 -10.99 1.36 -11.32
N SER A 98 -10.11 0.39 -11.07
CA SER A 98 -10.43 -1.04 -11.03
C SER A 98 -9.51 -1.77 -10.05
N VAL A 99 -9.98 -2.91 -9.57
CA VAL A 99 -9.20 -3.91 -8.84
C VAL A 99 -9.48 -5.26 -9.47
N GLU A 100 -8.43 -5.96 -9.89
CA GLU A 100 -8.48 -7.39 -10.24
C GLU A 100 -7.68 -8.20 -9.21
N ALA A 101 -8.08 -9.45 -8.96
CA ALA A 101 -7.39 -10.33 -8.02
C ALA A 101 -7.54 -11.81 -8.43
N GLY A 102 -6.52 -12.62 -8.16
CA GLY A 102 -6.58 -14.07 -8.40
C GLY A 102 -5.37 -14.83 -7.86
N PRO A 103 -5.50 -16.16 -7.68
CA PRO A 103 -4.40 -17.00 -7.23
C PRO A 103 -3.31 -17.11 -8.30
N GLN A 104 -2.09 -17.43 -7.87
CA GLN A 104 -1.01 -17.83 -8.78
C GLN A 104 -1.38 -19.16 -9.47
N ILE A 105 -1.23 -19.21 -10.79
CA ILE A 105 -1.50 -20.39 -11.62
C ILE A 105 -0.39 -20.70 -12.63
N SER A 106 0.72 -19.96 -12.61
CA SER A 106 1.90 -20.27 -13.44
C SER A 106 2.57 -21.56 -12.95
N GLY A 107 2.97 -22.41 -13.91
CA GLY A 107 3.74 -23.64 -13.68
C GLY A 107 5.25 -23.48 -13.88
N GLU A 108 5.75 -22.25 -14.02
CA GLU A 108 7.14 -21.97 -14.41
C GLU A 108 8.12 -21.96 -13.22
N ASN A 109 7.62 -22.09 -11.98
CA ASN A 109 8.42 -22.09 -10.75
C ASN A 109 9.28 -20.81 -10.55
N ALA A 110 8.75 -19.66 -10.99
CA ALA A 110 9.41 -18.35 -10.92
C ALA A 110 8.69 -17.34 -10.00
N ASP A 111 7.70 -17.80 -9.22
CA ASP A 111 6.81 -16.97 -8.42
C ASP A 111 7.40 -16.53 -7.05
N LEU A 112 8.57 -17.04 -6.66
CA LEU A 112 9.23 -16.73 -5.38
C LEU A 112 8.38 -17.10 -4.13
N GLY A 113 7.46 -18.05 -4.30
CA GLY A 113 6.48 -18.47 -3.31
C GLY A 113 5.33 -17.48 -3.12
N LEU A 114 5.06 -16.60 -4.08
CA LEU A 114 3.90 -15.70 -4.06
C LEU A 114 2.66 -16.45 -4.53
N GLU A 115 1.55 -16.30 -3.80
CA GLU A 115 0.38 -17.18 -3.93
C GLU A 115 -0.86 -16.45 -4.48
N GLN A 116 -0.93 -15.13 -4.33
CA GLN A 116 -2.10 -14.33 -4.65
C GLN A 116 -1.68 -12.99 -5.24
N GLY A 117 -2.23 -12.64 -6.40
CA GLY A 117 -2.00 -11.38 -7.10
C GLY A 117 -3.19 -10.43 -7.02
N TYR A 118 -2.87 -9.13 -7.07
CA TYR A 118 -3.81 -8.03 -7.17
C TYR A 118 -3.28 -7.00 -8.17
N LEU A 119 -4.16 -6.45 -8.99
CA LEU A 119 -3.85 -5.35 -9.90
C LEU A 119 -4.81 -4.20 -9.64
N VAL A 120 -4.25 -3.04 -9.29
CA VAL A 120 -5.02 -1.81 -9.05
C VAL A 120 -4.73 -0.81 -10.16
N THR A 121 -5.77 -0.17 -10.64
CA THR A 121 -5.69 0.83 -11.71
C THR A 121 -5.97 2.23 -11.19
N PHE A 122 -5.10 3.18 -11.53
CA PHE A 122 -5.28 4.61 -11.25
C PHE A 122 -5.27 5.43 -12.55
N ARG A 123 -5.80 6.66 -12.49
CA ARG A 123 -5.79 7.62 -13.61
C ARG A 123 -4.61 8.60 -13.59
N SER A 124 -3.79 8.56 -12.54
CA SER A 124 -2.60 9.38 -12.38
C SER A 124 -1.66 8.79 -11.35
N GLN A 125 -0.40 9.25 -11.34
CA GLN A 125 0.51 8.91 -10.25
C GLN A 125 0.06 9.52 -8.93
N GLY A 126 -0.58 10.69 -8.95
CA GLY A 126 -1.10 11.32 -7.74
C GLY A 126 -2.23 10.54 -7.05
N ASP A 127 -3.16 9.96 -7.82
CA ASP A 127 -4.16 9.01 -7.29
C ASP A 127 -3.46 7.80 -6.65
N ARG A 128 -2.45 7.22 -7.32
CA ARG A 128 -1.65 6.11 -6.77
C ARG A 128 -0.91 6.52 -5.49
N ASN A 129 -0.29 7.69 -5.47
CA ASN A 129 0.48 8.18 -4.33
C ASN A 129 -0.42 8.42 -3.10
N PHE A 130 -1.60 9.02 -3.32
CA PHE A 130 -2.63 9.19 -2.28
C PHE A 130 -3.07 7.83 -1.73
N TYR A 131 -3.39 6.88 -2.62
CA TYR A 131 -3.78 5.52 -2.25
C TYR A 131 -2.71 4.83 -1.41
N VAL A 132 -1.46 4.77 -1.89
CA VAL A 132 -0.37 4.04 -1.22
C VAL A 132 -0.01 4.68 0.12
N GLY A 133 0.15 6.01 0.15
CA GLY A 133 0.47 6.78 1.35
C GLY A 133 1.82 6.40 1.97
N GLN A 134 1.78 5.92 3.21
CA GLN A 134 2.98 5.51 3.94
C GLN A 134 3.71 4.34 3.25
N PRO A 135 5.06 4.35 3.25
CA PRO A 135 5.94 5.24 4.02
C PRO A 135 6.39 6.51 3.27
N VAL A 136 5.92 6.78 2.06
CA VAL A 136 6.38 7.93 1.25
C VAL A 136 5.69 9.21 1.70
N VAL A 137 4.37 9.16 1.88
CA VAL A 137 3.54 10.25 2.41
C VAL A 137 3.21 9.93 3.86
N THR A 138 3.54 10.84 4.79
CA THR A 138 3.41 10.57 6.24
C THR A 138 2.34 11.42 6.92
N ASP A 139 1.97 12.54 6.33
CA ASP A 139 0.87 13.37 6.80
C ASP A 139 -0.48 12.76 6.38
N ASN A 140 -1.31 12.45 7.38
CA ASN A 140 -2.60 11.78 7.21
C ASN A 140 -3.64 12.59 6.43
N ARG A 141 -3.39 13.89 6.20
CA ARG A 141 -4.23 14.74 5.35
C ARG A 141 -4.10 14.39 3.87
N TYR A 142 -3.02 13.72 3.48
CA TYR A 142 -2.63 13.50 2.08
C TYR A 142 -2.56 12.03 1.67
N PHE A 143 -3.10 11.09 2.47
CA PHE A 143 -3.21 9.70 2.03
C PHE A 143 -4.54 9.07 2.38
N ASP A 144 -4.85 7.96 1.70
CA ASP A 144 -6.10 7.22 1.81
C ASP A 144 -6.22 6.48 3.16
N PRO A 145 -7.15 6.87 4.05
CA PRO A 145 -7.35 6.18 5.31
C PRO A 145 -7.88 4.74 5.13
N ALA A 146 -8.59 4.44 4.04
CA ALA A 146 -9.12 3.09 3.79
C ALA A 146 -8.00 2.11 3.47
N HIS A 147 -7.08 2.49 2.58
CA HIS A 147 -5.92 1.66 2.27
C HIS A 147 -4.96 1.54 3.46
N ASP A 148 -4.77 2.60 4.25
CA ASP A 148 -3.97 2.53 5.48
C ASP A 148 -4.56 1.55 6.52
N ALA A 149 -5.88 1.58 6.70
CA ALA A 149 -6.58 0.61 7.55
C ALA A 149 -6.44 -0.83 7.02
N PHE A 150 -6.52 -1.02 5.70
CA PHE A 150 -6.26 -2.32 5.09
C PHE A 150 -4.83 -2.82 5.35
N LYS A 151 -3.80 -1.98 5.17
CA LYS A 151 -2.40 -2.37 5.46
C LYS A 151 -2.22 -2.84 6.90
N LYS A 152 -2.83 -2.13 7.85
CA LYS A 152 -2.81 -2.48 9.28
C LYS A 152 -3.50 -3.81 9.56
N PHE A 153 -4.64 -4.05 8.93
CA PHE A 153 -5.36 -5.31 9.03
C PHE A 153 -4.58 -6.48 8.39
N ALA A 154 -4.04 -6.29 7.19
CA ALA A 154 -3.44 -7.37 6.41
C ALA A 154 -2.05 -7.76 6.92
N GLY A 155 -1.25 -6.80 7.40
CA GLY A 155 0.16 -7.01 7.79
C GLY A 155 0.43 -8.23 8.67
N PRO A 156 -0.37 -8.52 9.71
CA PRO A 156 -0.20 -9.71 10.55
C PRO A 156 -0.26 -11.06 9.79
N TYR A 157 -0.96 -11.14 8.66
CA TYR A 157 -1.13 -12.37 7.87
C TYR A 157 -0.03 -12.61 6.82
N LEU A 158 0.78 -11.59 6.50
CA LEU A 158 1.68 -11.62 5.35
C LEU A 158 3.10 -12.02 5.75
N GLU A 159 3.67 -12.98 5.01
CA GLU A 159 5.10 -13.35 5.09
C GLU A 159 5.93 -12.48 4.14
N ARG A 160 5.43 -12.26 2.92
CA ARG A 160 6.10 -11.46 1.89
C ARG A 160 5.07 -10.67 1.09
N VAL A 161 5.49 -9.47 0.69
CA VAL A 161 4.75 -8.60 -0.21
C VAL A 161 5.71 -8.11 -1.29
N VAL A 162 5.30 -8.22 -2.55
CA VAL A 162 5.96 -7.57 -3.68
C VAL A 162 5.01 -6.55 -4.26
N VAL A 163 5.51 -5.32 -4.48
CA VAL A 163 4.75 -4.22 -5.08
C VAL A 163 5.53 -3.69 -6.26
N PHE A 164 4.86 -3.51 -7.39
CA PHE A 164 5.45 -2.95 -8.60
C PHE A 164 4.48 -2.01 -9.30
N ASP A 165 4.94 -0.78 -9.54
CA ASP A 165 4.14 0.28 -10.13
C ASP A 165 4.71 0.69 -11.48
N PHE A 166 3.87 0.84 -12.48
CA PHE A 166 4.29 1.33 -13.80
C PHE A 166 3.19 2.12 -14.51
N PRO A 167 3.54 3.19 -15.24
CA PRO A 167 2.63 3.84 -16.18
C PRO A 167 2.44 2.94 -17.41
N THR A 168 1.28 3.00 -18.06
CA THR A 168 1.00 2.20 -19.27
C THR A 168 1.20 2.99 -20.57
N ASP A 169 2.12 3.95 -20.57
CA ASP A 169 2.37 4.84 -21.73
C ASP A 169 3.03 4.12 -22.91
N VAL A 170 3.54 2.91 -22.68
CA VAL A 170 4.08 2.01 -23.70
C VAL A 170 3.10 0.85 -23.87
N HIS A 171 2.36 0.88 -24.96
CA HIS A 171 1.44 -0.18 -25.36
C HIS A 171 1.73 -0.57 -26.80
N PHE A 172 1.77 -1.88 -27.06
CA PHE A 172 1.71 -2.37 -28.43
C PHE A 172 0.32 -2.04 -28.99
N GLN A 173 0.28 -1.21 -30.03
CA GLN A 173 -0.90 -1.07 -30.88
C GLN A 173 -0.73 -2.05 -32.05
N PRO A 174 -1.67 -2.99 -32.24
CA PRO A 174 -1.62 -3.90 -33.39
C PRO A 174 -1.74 -3.15 -34.72
#